data_AF-A0A920KDA7-F1
#
_entry.id   AF-A0A920KDA7-F1
#
_cell.length_a   1.000
_cell.length_b   1.000
_cell.length_c   1.000
_cell.angle_alpha   90.00
_cell.angle_beta   90.00
_cell.angle_gamma   90.00
#
_symmetry.space_group_name_H-M   'P 1'
#
loop_
_entity.id
_entity.type
_entity.pdbx_description
1 polymer ?
#
loop_
_entity_poly.entity_id
_entity_poly.type
_entity_poly.pdbx_seq_one_letter_code
_entity_poly.pdbx_strand_id
1 'polypeptide(L)'
;MTNSQGCDSTITLELTQSNMTLSLQKTDESCTSGNGSISAFILGGNAPYSFSLNGGPSSLNNTFNNLSAGNYTVDVIDNSGCTASEVISLFNLAGPAIDSVIFQNPSCSDSLNGTIAVYGSTGVNLQYSIDSGYTYQNSNSFSNLSDGNYHSFYFRWIMYGFISCN
;
A
#
# COMPACT_ATOMS: atom_id res chain seq x y z
N MET A 1 59.74 6.45 54.09
CA MET A 1 58.28 6.57 54.03
C MET A 1 57.88 6.48 52.57
N THR A 2 57.45 5.31 52.10
CA THR A 2 56.99 5.08 50.73
C THR A 2 55.51 5.44 50.65
N ASN A 3 55.21 6.65 50.22
CA ASN A 3 53.88 7.02 49.75
C ASN A 3 53.72 6.56 48.30
N SER A 4 53.18 5.34 48.18
CA SER A 4 52.39 4.90 47.04
C SER A 4 51.21 5.87 46.82
N GLN A 5 50.89 6.20 45.57
CA GLN A 5 49.56 6.01 44.96
C GLN A 5 49.32 6.93 43.74
N GLY A 6 49.26 6.33 42.55
CA GLY A 6 48.06 6.47 41.72
C GLY A 6 47.98 7.59 40.69
N CYS A 7 49.06 7.94 39.99
CA CYS A 7 48.92 8.70 38.72
C CYS A 7 48.60 7.77 37.54
N ASP A 8 47.57 6.93 37.68
CA ASP A 8 47.07 6.15 36.56
C ASP A 8 46.03 7.00 35.82
N SER A 9 46.40 7.49 34.63
CA SER A 9 45.42 8.07 33.69
C SER A 9 44.70 6.93 33.01
N THR A 10 43.49 6.62 33.45
CA THR A 10 42.61 5.71 32.74
C THR A 10 41.92 6.47 31.60
N ILE A 11 42.11 5.98 30.37
CA ILE A 11 41.33 6.42 29.21
C ILE A 11 40.13 5.47 29.11
N THR A 12 38.92 5.99 29.26
CA THR A 12 37.70 5.25 28.98
C THR A 12 37.40 5.39 27.50
N LEU A 13 37.56 4.30 26.74
CA LEU A 13 37.12 4.20 25.37
C LEU A 13 35.63 3.83 25.38
N GLU A 14 34.74 4.81 25.18
CA GLU A 14 33.34 4.49 24.92
C GLU A 14 33.22 4.00 23.48
N LEU A 15 33.04 2.68 23.32
CA LEU A 15 32.66 2.09 22.05
C LEU A 15 31.20 2.45 21.78
N THR A 16 30.96 3.53 21.05
CA THR A 16 29.62 3.85 20.58
C THR A 16 29.17 2.75 19.62
N GLN A 17 28.01 2.17 19.89
CA GLN A 17 27.39 1.13 19.08
C GLN A 17 27.37 1.55 17.61
N SER A 18 27.78 0.63 16.73
CA SER A 18 27.67 0.75 15.27
C SER A 18 26.31 1.36 14.94
N ASN A 19 26.32 2.51 14.26
CA ASN A 19 25.12 3.29 13.95
C ASN A 19 24.25 2.54 12.94
N MET A 20 23.59 1.48 13.39
CA MET A 20 22.60 0.76 12.61
C MET A 20 21.35 1.62 12.52
N THR A 21 20.97 1.98 11.30
CA THR A 21 19.76 2.74 11.00
C THR A 21 18.80 1.85 10.22
N LEU A 22 17.58 1.71 10.72
CA LEU A 22 16.47 1.03 10.05
C LEU A 22 15.60 2.08 9.35
N SER A 23 15.22 1.82 8.12
CA SER A 23 14.20 2.59 7.40
C SER A 23 13.22 1.64 6.73
N LEU A 24 11.96 2.06 6.65
CA LEU A 24 10.86 1.24 6.14
C LEU A 24 10.25 1.90 4.90
N GLN A 25 9.93 1.08 3.90
CA GLN A 25 9.02 1.44 2.82
C GLN A 25 7.80 0.54 2.89
N LYS A 26 6.66 1.03 2.41
CA LYS A 26 5.41 0.28 2.38
C LYS A 26 4.71 0.36 1.05
N THR A 27 3.90 -0.65 0.78
CA THR A 27 2.77 -0.58 -0.14
C THR A 27 1.50 -0.75 0.68
N ASP A 28 0.59 0.22 0.59
CA ASP A 28 -0.70 0.15 1.26
C ASP A 28 -1.58 -0.94 0.66
N GLU A 29 -2.49 -1.50 1.47
CA GLU A 29 -3.43 -2.48 0.93
C GLU A 29 -4.47 -1.80 0.04
N SER A 30 -5.01 -2.54 -0.92
CA SER A 30 -6.11 -2.10 -1.77
C SER A 30 -7.35 -2.91 -1.45
N CYS A 31 -8.46 -2.22 -1.21
CA CYS A 31 -9.79 -2.82 -1.04
C CYS A 31 -9.84 -3.98 -0.06
N THR A 32 -9.23 -3.80 1.10
CA THR A 32 -9.26 -4.78 2.21
C THR A 32 -8.77 -6.18 1.81
N SER A 33 -8.00 -6.28 0.73
CA SER A 33 -7.54 -7.56 0.19
C SER A 33 -6.34 -8.13 0.94
N GLY A 34 -5.78 -7.38 1.90
CA GLY A 34 -4.58 -7.79 2.61
C GLY A 34 -3.37 -7.93 1.69
N ASN A 35 -3.30 -7.18 0.60
CA ASN A 35 -2.20 -7.22 -0.38
C ASN A 35 -1.10 -6.19 -0.11
N GLY A 36 -1.09 -5.56 1.08
CA GLY A 36 -0.07 -4.61 1.48
C GLY A 36 1.29 -5.29 1.75
N SER A 37 2.34 -4.48 1.76
CA SER A 37 3.70 -4.94 2.04
C SER A 37 4.54 -3.92 2.79
N ILE A 38 5.56 -4.39 3.50
CA ILE A 38 6.58 -3.58 4.16
C ILE A 38 7.96 -4.13 3.77
N SER A 39 8.88 -3.26 3.36
CA SER A 39 10.28 -3.60 3.12
C SER A 39 11.19 -2.78 4.04
N ALA A 40 12.13 -3.47 4.68
CA ALA A 40 13.11 -2.91 5.59
C ALA A 40 14.46 -2.72 4.89
N PHE A 41 15.09 -1.57 5.13
CA PHE A 41 16.39 -1.18 4.62
C PHE A 41 17.31 -0.77 5.77
N ILE A 42 18.49 -1.38 5.82
CA ILE A 42 19.48 -1.19 6.88
C ILE A 42 20.70 -0.44 6.34
N LEU A 43 21.15 0.56 7.08
CA LEU A 43 22.44 1.24 6.89
C LEU A 43 23.29 1.05 8.15
N GLY A 44 24.57 0.71 7.99
CA GLY A 44 25.44 0.34 9.13
C GLY A 44 25.16 -1.06 9.67
N GLY A 45 25.65 -1.37 10.87
CA GLY A 45 25.50 -2.69 11.50
C GLY A 45 26.38 -3.79 10.90
N ASN A 46 26.31 -4.99 11.48
CA ASN A 46 27.06 -6.17 11.06
C ASN A 46 26.14 -7.29 10.57
N ALA A 47 26.14 -7.54 9.26
CA ALA A 47 25.40 -8.65 8.67
C ALA A 47 25.88 -10.03 9.21
N PRO A 48 25.04 -11.08 9.19
CA PRO A 48 23.64 -11.08 8.73
C PRO A 48 22.68 -10.34 9.68
N TYR A 49 21.56 -9.88 9.11
CA TYR A 49 20.47 -9.24 9.86
C TYR A 49 19.30 -10.22 10.03
N SER A 50 18.64 -10.16 11.17
CA SER A 50 17.40 -10.88 11.44
C SER A 50 16.28 -9.89 11.72
N PHE A 51 15.17 -10.02 11.01
CA PHE A 51 14.01 -9.14 11.08
C PHE A 51 12.84 -9.85 11.75
N SER A 52 12.03 -9.13 12.51
CA SER A 52 10.73 -9.60 12.98
C SER A 52 9.67 -8.54 12.74
N LEU A 53 8.42 -8.98 12.63
CA LEU A 53 7.25 -8.13 12.48
C LEU A 53 6.35 -8.33 13.69
N ASN A 54 6.01 -7.25 14.40
CA ASN A 54 5.14 -7.24 15.59
C ASN A 54 5.57 -8.25 16.67
N GLY A 55 6.88 -8.41 16.90
CA GLY A 55 7.40 -9.40 17.85
C GLY A 55 7.22 -10.86 17.44
N GLY A 56 6.89 -11.12 16.16
CA GLY A 56 6.79 -12.45 15.58
C GLY A 56 8.14 -13.16 15.41
N PRO A 57 8.16 -14.34 14.78
CA PRO A 57 9.39 -15.10 14.57
C PRO A 57 10.39 -14.34 13.70
N SER A 58 11.66 -14.44 14.05
CA SER A 58 12.74 -13.81 13.32
C SER A 58 12.96 -14.47 11.96
N SER A 59 13.25 -13.67 10.93
CA SER A 59 13.46 -14.09 9.55
C SER A 59 14.68 -13.38 8.95
N LEU A 60 15.31 -13.98 7.94
CA LEU A 60 16.32 -13.31 7.12
C LEU A 60 15.70 -12.49 5.98
N ASN A 61 14.39 -12.62 5.76
CA ASN A 61 13.67 -11.82 4.78
C ASN A 61 13.42 -10.42 5.34
N ASN A 62 13.81 -9.41 4.59
CA ASN A 62 13.58 -8.00 4.92
C ASN A 62 12.25 -7.46 4.36
N THR A 63 11.43 -8.31 3.73
CA THR A 63 10.13 -7.91 3.16
C THR A 63 9.02 -8.78 3.71
N PHE A 64 7.96 -8.12 4.17
CA PHE A 64 6.74 -8.71 4.69
C PHE A 64 5.61 -8.42 3.70
N ASN A 65 4.93 -9.47 3.24
CA ASN A 65 3.86 -9.39 2.25
C ASN A 65 2.55 -9.87 2.85
N ASN A 66 1.46 -9.66 2.11
CA ASN A 66 0.11 -10.07 2.48
C ASN A 66 -0.37 -9.45 3.81
N LEU A 67 -0.10 -8.16 3.97
CA LEU A 67 -0.46 -7.38 5.16
C LEU A 67 -1.75 -6.58 4.89
N SER A 68 -2.65 -6.59 5.88
CA SER A 68 -3.82 -5.71 5.90
C SER A 68 -3.47 -4.31 6.41
N ALA A 69 -4.39 -3.36 6.30
CA ALA A 69 -4.23 -2.06 6.93
C ALA A 69 -4.09 -2.22 8.44
N GLY A 70 -3.16 -1.47 9.02
CA GLY A 70 -2.79 -1.60 10.42
C GLY A 70 -1.44 -0.98 10.72
N ASN A 71 -1.10 -0.95 12.01
CA ASN A 71 0.21 -0.51 12.47
C ASN A 71 1.12 -1.73 12.64
N TYR A 72 2.34 -1.60 12.14
CA TYR A 72 3.35 -2.63 12.19
C TYR A 72 4.63 -2.10 12.80
N THR A 73 5.19 -2.85 13.74
CA THR A 73 6.54 -2.64 14.27
C THR A 73 7.47 -3.63 13.60
N VAL A 74 8.52 -3.13 12.98
CA VAL A 74 9.60 -3.96 12.43
C VAL A 74 10.79 -3.82 13.34
N ASP A 75 11.28 -4.94 13.86
CA ASP A 75 12.52 -5.00 14.60
C ASP A 75 13.60 -5.67 13.74
N VAL A 76 14.83 -5.22 13.89
CA VAL A 76 16.01 -5.81 13.26
C VAL A 76 17.10 -6.02 14.30
N ILE A 77 17.79 -7.14 14.20
CA ILE A 77 18.96 -7.49 15.01
C ILE A 77 20.12 -7.85 14.09
N ASP A 78 21.29 -7.29 14.33
CA ASP A 78 22.52 -7.63 13.61
C ASP A 78 23.30 -8.78 14.28
N ASN A 79 24.33 -9.30 13.62
CA ASN A 79 25.13 -10.41 14.12
C ASN A 79 25.95 -10.08 15.38
N SER A 80 26.13 -8.79 15.67
CA SER A 80 26.80 -8.30 16.87
C SER A 80 25.82 -8.01 18.03
N GLY A 81 24.52 -8.27 17.83
CA GLY A 81 23.47 -8.06 18.82
C GLY A 81 22.95 -6.62 18.90
N CYS A 82 23.29 -5.75 17.96
CA CYS A 82 22.70 -4.42 17.86
C CYS A 82 21.26 -4.53 17.36
N THR A 83 20.36 -3.74 17.94
CA THR A 83 18.94 -3.75 17.57
C THR A 83 18.48 -2.38 17.08
N ALA A 84 17.51 -2.37 16.17
CA ALA A 84 16.76 -1.18 15.78
C ALA A 84 15.28 -1.55 15.58
N SER A 85 14.40 -0.59 15.80
CA SER A 85 12.96 -0.79 15.73
C SER A 85 12.31 0.43 15.10
N GLU A 86 11.40 0.20 14.16
CA GLU A 86 10.65 1.25 13.48
C GLU A 86 9.18 0.86 13.35
N VAL A 87 8.29 1.86 13.41
CA VAL A 87 6.84 1.67 13.29
C VAL A 87 6.35 2.27 11.98
N ILE A 88 5.49 1.54 11.26
CA ILE A 88 4.88 1.99 10.03
C ILE A 88 3.39 1.63 9.98
N SER A 89 2.58 2.55 9.44
CA SER A 89 1.14 2.37 9.28
C SER A 89 0.81 2.03 7.83
N LEU A 90 0.15 0.90 7.60
CA LEU A 90 -0.50 0.57 6.34
C LEU A 90 -1.94 1.09 6.35
N PHE A 91 -2.33 1.71 5.26
CA PHE A 91 -3.68 2.20 5.03
C PHE A 91 -4.42 1.30 4.05
N ASN A 92 -5.75 1.32 4.12
CA ASN A 92 -6.60 0.74 3.10
C ASN A 92 -6.93 1.81 2.05
N LEU A 93 -6.43 1.61 0.85
CA LEU A 93 -6.84 2.41 -0.31
C LEU A 93 -8.20 1.89 -0.77
N ALA A 94 -9.24 2.70 -0.54
CA ALA A 94 -10.59 2.41 -1.02
C ALA A 94 -10.61 2.32 -2.55
N GLY A 95 -11.44 1.41 -3.06
CA GLY A 95 -11.67 1.25 -4.50
C GLY A 95 -12.36 2.48 -5.11
N PRO A 96 -12.47 2.53 -6.44
CA PRO A 96 -13.21 3.58 -7.10
C PRO A 96 -14.69 3.44 -6.72
N ALA A 97 -15.30 4.53 -6.28
CA ALA A 97 -16.72 4.58 -5.93
C ALA A 97 -17.49 5.34 -7.00
N ILE A 98 -18.73 4.88 -7.24
CA ILE A 98 -19.73 5.60 -8.03
C ILE A 98 -20.26 6.74 -7.16
N ASP A 99 -20.20 7.96 -7.65
CA ASP A 99 -20.79 9.12 -6.97
C ASP A 99 -22.19 9.41 -7.51
N SER A 100 -22.33 9.48 -8.83
CA SER A 100 -23.62 9.71 -9.48
C SER A 100 -23.71 9.09 -10.87
N VAL A 101 -24.94 8.84 -11.30
CA VAL A 101 -25.25 8.41 -12.67
C VAL A 101 -26.34 9.32 -13.19
N ILE A 102 -26.10 9.93 -14.34
CA ILE A 102 -27.10 10.70 -15.09
C ILE A 102 -27.50 9.91 -16.33
N PHE A 103 -28.75 10.02 -16.74
CA PHE A 103 -29.24 9.37 -17.94
C PHE A 103 -30.28 10.22 -18.66
N GLN A 104 -30.42 9.98 -19.95
CA GLN A 104 -31.48 10.49 -20.79
C GLN A 104 -32.12 9.31 -21.52
N ASN A 105 -33.43 9.15 -21.35
CA ASN A 105 -34.17 8.11 -22.07
C ASN A 105 -34.20 8.42 -23.57
N PRO A 106 -34.19 7.39 -24.43
CA PRO A 106 -34.41 7.59 -25.84
C PRO A 106 -35.80 8.20 -26.09
N SER A 107 -35.87 9.09 -27.07
CA SER A 107 -37.11 9.75 -27.50
C SER A 107 -37.95 8.81 -28.35
N CYS A 108 -39.28 9.01 -28.36
CA CYS A 108 -40.15 8.20 -29.23
C CYS A 108 -39.85 8.34 -30.73
N SER A 109 -39.21 9.46 -31.14
CA SER A 109 -38.81 9.73 -32.52
C SER A 109 -37.50 9.04 -32.94
N ASP A 110 -36.69 8.63 -31.98
CA ASP A 110 -35.41 7.97 -32.21
C ASP A 110 -35.14 7.02 -31.04
N SER A 111 -35.35 5.72 -31.29
CA SER A 111 -35.23 4.68 -30.27
C SER A 111 -33.79 4.40 -29.84
N LEU A 112 -32.79 5.11 -30.37
CA LEU A 112 -31.38 4.93 -30.04
C LEU A 112 -30.74 6.18 -29.45
N ASN A 113 -31.42 7.31 -29.28
CA ASN A 113 -30.75 8.53 -28.79
C ASN A 113 -30.62 8.61 -27.25
N GLY A 114 -30.76 7.49 -26.53
CA GLY A 114 -30.55 7.44 -25.09
C GLY A 114 -29.08 7.64 -24.71
N THR A 115 -28.84 8.21 -23.54
CA THR A 115 -27.49 8.41 -22.99
C THR A 115 -27.42 8.03 -21.52
N ILE A 116 -26.26 7.54 -21.09
CA ILE A 116 -25.92 7.36 -19.68
C ILE A 116 -24.52 7.94 -19.48
N ALA A 117 -24.36 8.81 -18.49
CA ALA A 117 -23.04 9.24 -18.03
C ALA A 117 -22.87 8.91 -16.55
N VAL A 118 -21.70 8.37 -16.26
CA VAL A 118 -21.36 7.76 -14.98
C VAL A 118 -20.26 8.62 -14.36
N TYR A 119 -20.44 9.08 -13.12
CA TYR A 119 -19.48 9.90 -12.39
C TYR A 119 -19.09 9.18 -11.11
N GLY A 120 -17.81 9.25 -10.75
CA GLY A 120 -17.27 8.60 -9.57
C GLY A 120 -15.93 9.18 -9.16
N SER A 121 -15.22 8.43 -8.32
CA SER A 121 -13.94 8.84 -7.72
C SER A 121 -13.00 9.48 -8.73
N THR A 122 -12.39 10.59 -8.35
CA THR A 122 -11.37 11.26 -9.15
C THR A 122 -10.09 10.44 -9.17
N GLY A 123 -9.62 10.08 -10.36
CA GLY A 123 -8.27 9.55 -10.54
C GLY A 123 -7.97 9.17 -11.99
N VAL A 124 -6.80 8.59 -12.20
CA VAL A 124 -6.27 8.24 -13.53
C VAL A 124 -6.56 6.77 -13.87
N ASN A 125 -6.77 6.47 -15.16
CA ASN A 125 -7.00 5.11 -15.68
C ASN A 125 -8.28 4.40 -15.15
N LEU A 126 -9.41 5.11 -15.19
CA LEU A 126 -10.72 4.52 -14.89
C LEU A 126 -11.34 3.87 -16.13
N GLN A 127 -12.04 2.76 -15.89
CA GLN A 127 -12.91 2.14 -16.86
C GLN A 127 -14.33 2.00 -16.33
N TYR A 128 -15.28 2.21 -17.24
CA TYR A 128 -16.70 2.27 -16.97
C TYR A 128 -17.41 1.17 -17.77
N SER A 129 -18.42 0.56 -17.17
CA SER A 129 -19.31 -0.41 -17.80
C SER A 129 -20.75 -0.12 -17.41
N ILE A 130 -21.67 -0.28 -18.36
CA ILE A 130 -23.13 -0.21 -18.16
C ILE A 130 -23.81 -1.58 -18.36
N ASP A 131 -23.01 -2.62 -18.60
CA ASP A 131 -23.45 -3.95 -18.97
C ASP A 131 -22.93 -5.00 -17.97
N SER A 132 -23.08 -4.70 -16.67
CA SER A 132 -22.67 -5.61 -15.61
C SER A 132 -21.20 -6.06 -15.65
N GLY A 133 -20.31 -5.25 -16.22
CA GLY A 133 -18.89 -5.56 -16.33
C GLY A 133 -18.53 -6.51 -17.48
N TYR A 134 -19.42 -6.75 -18.46
CA TYR A 134 -19.08 -7.52 -19.66
C TYR A 134 -18.13 -6.75 -20.58
N THR A 135 -18.38 -5.46 -20.78
CA THR A 135 -17.53 -4.58 -21.57
C THR A 135 -17.15 -3.32 -20.80
N TYR A 136 -15.96 -2.80 -21.08
CA TYR A 136 -15.42 -1.63 -20.40
C TYR A 136 -14.92 -0.61 -21.42
N GLN A 137 -15.14 0.65 -21.12
CA GLN A 137 -14.58 1.76 -21.89
C GLN A 137 -13.92 2.80 -20.97
N ASN A 138 -12.97 3.55 -21.51
CA ASN A 138 -12.26 4.60 -20.78
C ASN A 138 -13.06 5.92 -20.72
N SER A 139 -14.14 6.03 -21.51
CA SER A 139 -15.07 7.15 -21.46
C SER A 139 -16.14 6.88 -20.42
N ASN A 140 -16.51 7.91 -19.67
CA ASN A 140 -17.56 7.84 -18.67
C ASN A 140 -18.97 8.10 -19.26
N SER A 141 -19.05 8.33 -20.57
CA SER A 141 -20.29 8.60 -21.30
C SER A 141 -20.60 7.50 -22.31
N PHE A 142 -21.84 7.03 -22.28
CA PHE A 142 -22.41 6.02 -23.16
C PHE A 142 -23.55 6.68 -23.95
N SER A 143 -23.50 6.54 -25.26
CA SER A 143 -24.48 7.11 -26.20
C SER A 143 -24.99 6.03 -27.13
N ASN A 144 -26.03 6.36 -27.88
CA ASN A 144 -26.68 5.45 -28.82
C ASN A 144 -27.39 4.27 -28.13
N LEU A 145 -27.97 4.51 -26.95
CA LEU A 145 -28.62 3.50 -26.13
C LEU A 145 -30.11 3.39 -26.47
N SER A 146 -30.58 2.16 -26.64
CA SER A 146 -32.00 1.84 -26.82
C SER A 146 -32.73 1.71 -25.49
N ASP A 147 -34.06 1.64 -25.55
CA ASP A 147 -34.86 1.28 -24.38
C ASP A 147 -34.43 -0.10 -23.86
N GLY A 148 -34.20 -0.22 -22.56
CA GLY A 148 -33.57 -1.39 -21.97
C GLY A 148 -33.20 -1.24 -20.51
N ASN A 149 -32.96 -2.38 -19.85
CA ASN A 149 -32.54 -2.44 -18.45
C ASN A 149 -31.01 -2.39 -18.37
N TYR A 150 -30.48 -1.25 -17.91
CA TYR A 150 -29.06 -1.08 -17.56
C TYR A 150 -28.92 -1.20 -16.04
N HIS A 151 -28.80 -2.42 -15.54
CA HIS A 151 -28.60 -2.70 -14.12
C HIS A 151 -27.15 -3.08 -13.90
N SER A 152 -26.46 -2.32 -13.05
CA SER A 152 -25.06 -2.51 -12.62
C SER A 152 -24.04 -1.73 -13.44
N PHE A 153 -23.61 -0.62 -12.86
CA PHE A 153 -22.48 0.17 -13.34
C PHE A 153 -21.21 -0.32 -12.64
N TYR A 154 -20.16 -0.63 -13.40
CA TYR A 154 -18.88 -1.05 -12.84
C TYR A 154 -17.81 0.01 -13.06
N PHE A 155 -16.97 0.17 -12.04
CA PHE A 155 -15.83 1.08 -12.01
C PHE A 155 -14.61 0.26 -11.64
N ARG A 156 -13.52 0.43 -12.39
CA ARG A 156 -12.24 -0.18 -12.00
C ARG A 156 -11.08 0.75 -12.31
N TRP A 157 -10.07 0.74 -11.45
CA TRP A 157 -8.76 1.29 -11.78
C TRP A 157 -7.99 0.27 -12.61
N ILE A 158 -7.28 0.75 -13.63
CA ILE A 158 -6.22 -0.01 -14.27
C ILE A 158 -4.88 0.52 -13.76
N MET A 159 -4.24 -0.24 -12.87
CA MET A 159 -2.84 0.00 -12.52
C MET A 159 -1.99 -1.10 -13.15
N TYR A 160 -1.22 -0.75 -14.18
CA TYR A 160 -0.25 -1.65 -14.83
C TYR A 160 -0.77 -3.05 -15.22
N GLY A 161 -2.03 -3.15 -15.68
CA GLY A 161 -2.62 -4.42 -16.14
C GLY A 161 -3.21 -5.31 -15.05
N PHE A 162 -3.21 -4.87 -13.79
CA PHE A 162 -3.91 -5.55 -12.70
C PHE A 162 -5.20 -4.82 -12.33
N ILE A 163 -6.28 -5.59 -12.18
CA ILE A 163 -7.61 -5.13 -11.79
C ILE A 163 -7.55 -4.81 -10.29
N SER A 164 -7.78 -3.56 -9.90
CA SER A 164 -8.04 -3.25 -8.50
C SER A 164 -9.56 -3.15 -8.28
N CYS A 165 -10.05 -4.02 -7.42
CA CYS A 165 -11.35 -4.00 -6.75
C CYS A 165 -12.57 -4.23 -7.67
N ASN A 166 -13.19 -5.41 -7.50
CA ASN A 166 -14.52 -5.76 -8.01
C ASN A 166 -15.58 -5.41 -6.96
#